data_AF-A0A3D4W1M9-F1
#
_entry.id   AF-A0A3D4W1M9-F1
#
_cell.length_a   1.000
_cell.length_b   1.000
_cell.length_c   1.000
_cell.angle_alpha   90.00
_cell.angle_beta   90.00
_cell.angle_gamma   90.00
#
_symmetry.space_group_name_H-M   'P 1'
#
loop_
_entity.id
_entity.type
_entity.pdbx_description
1 polymer ?
#
loop_
_entity_poly.entity_id
_entity_poly.type
_entity_poly.pdbx_seq_one_letter_code
_entity_poly.pdbx_strand_id
1 'polypeptide(L)' 'MLSDAKKKANAKWDKAHMMILGCKVRKDFAAQFREACTAAGTTPNAVLKQAAEQFLKEHTVSEEKTAVEECA' A
#
# COMPACT_ATOMS: atom_id res chain seq x y z
N MET A 1 19.90 -15.49 6.15
CA MET A 1 20.36 -14.17 5.66
C MET A 1 20.44 -14.23 4.13
N LEU A 2 19.85 -13.28 3.40
CA LEU A 2 19.94 -13.25 1.92
C LEU A 2 21.34 -12.81 1.50
N SER A 3 21.92 -13.48 0.49
CA SER A 3 23.20 -13.06 -0.10
C SER A 3 23.06 -11.69 -0.78
N ASP A 4 24.14 -10.93 -0.88
CA ASP A 4 24.10 -9.59 -1.48
C ASP A 4 23.70 -9.61 -2.96
N ALA A 5 24.03 -10.70 -3.67
CA ALA A 5 23.54 -10.95 -5.02
C ALA A 5 22.00 -11.05 -5.08
N LYS A 6 21.39 -11.77 -4.12
CA LYS A 6 19.92 -11.90 -4.03
C LYS A 6 19.27 -10.58 -3.64
N LYS A 7 19.85 -9.81 -2.71
CA LYS A 7 19.35 -8.48 -2.35
C LYS A 7 19.33 -7.54 -3.56
N LYS A 8 20.40 -7.52 -4.36
CA LYS A 8 20.50 -6.68 -5.56
C LYS A 8 19.50 -7.10 -6.64
N ALA A 9 19.31 -8.41 -6.82
CA ALA A 9 18.30 -8.93 -7.73
C ALA A 9 16.88 -8.54 -7.30
N ASN A 10 16.54 -8.69 -6.02
CA ASN A 10 15.25 -8.30 -5.47
C ASN A 10 15.02 -6.79 -5.63
N ALA A 11 16.00 -5.95 -5.29
CA ALA A 11 15.88 -4.50 -5.46
C ALA A 11 15.65 -4.08 -6.93
N LYS A 12 16.28 -4.79 -7.89
CA LYS A 12 16.05 -4.53 -9.32
C LYS A 12 14.62 -4.91 -9.72
N TRP A 13 14.12 -6.03 -9.22
CA TRP A 13 12.75 -6.47 -9.49
C TRP A 13 11.72 -5.54 -8.84
N ASP A 14 11.92 -5.19 -7.56
CA ASP A 14 11.07 -4.29 -6.80
C ASP A 14 10.98 -2.92 -7.49
N LYS A 15 12.12 -2.36 -7.94
CA LYS A 15 12.12 -1.09 -8.67
C LYS A 15 11.26 -1.12 -9.94
N ALA A 16 11.17 -2.27 -10.60
CA ALA A 16 10.45 -2.41 -11.87
C ALA A 16 8.97 -2.79 -11.70
N HIS A 17 8.59 -3.41 -10.58
CA HIS A 17 7.26 -4.01 -10.42
C HIS A 17 6.51 -3.57 -9.17
N MET A 18 7.15 -2.86 -8.25
CA MET A 18 6.56 -2.45 -6.98
C MET A 18 6.41 -0.93 -6.93
N MET A 19 5.28 -0.49 -6.37
CA MET A 19 5.02 0.91 -6.06
C MET A 19 4.58 1.03 -4.60
N ILE A 20 4.99 2.11 -3.95
CA ILE A 20 4.59 2.41 -2.57
C ILE A 20 3.29 3.21 -2.61
N LEU A 21 2.21 2.62 -2.11
CA LEU A 21 1.00 3.34 -1.76
C LEU A 21 1.09 3.76 -0.28
N GLY A 22 1.03 5.06 -0.01
CA GLY A 22 1.16 5.59 1.34
C GLY A 22 0.25 6.78 1.58
N CYS A 23 -0.19 6.96 2.83
CA CYS A 23 -0.98 8.09 3.27
C CYS A 23 -0.21 8.91 4.30
N LYS A 24 -0.21 10.24 4.14
CA LYS A 24 0.36 11.16 5.13
C LYS A 24 -0.62 11.33 6.28
N VAL A 25 -0.23 10.89 7.47
CA VAL A 25 -1.03 10.96 8.68
C VAL A 25 -0.27 11.68 9.80
N ARG A 26 -0.99 12.05 10.86
CA ARG A 26 -0.34 12.58 12.06
C ARG A 26 0.46 11.50 12.77
N LYS A 27 1.48 11.92 13.54
CA LYS A 27 2.40 11.01 14.23
C LYS A 27 1.69 10.18 15.31
N ASP A 28 0.79 10.81 16.05
CA ASP A 28 -0.07 10.19 17.07
C ASP A 28 -0.94 9.08 16.47
N PHE A 29 -1.65 9.36 15.38
CA PHE A 29 -2.42 8.35 14.65
C PHE A 29 -1.56 7.19 14.17
N ALA A 30 -0.36 7.47 13.62
CA ALA A 30 0.54 6.41 13.17
C ALA A 30 1.02 5.51 14.32
N ALA A 31 1.24 6.06 15.52
CA ALA A 31 1.61 5.30 16.71
C ALA A 31 0.45 4.41 17.16
N GLN A 32 -0.75 4.97 17.30
CA GLN A 32 -1.95 4.23 17.69
C GLN A 32 -2.26 3.10 16.70
N PHE A 33 -2.15 3.35 15.40
CA PHE A 33 -2.39 2.34 14.38
C PHE A 33 -1.40 1.17 14.46
N ARG A 34 -0.12 1.45 14.75
CA ARG A 34 0.90 0.41 14.93
C ARG A 34 0.63 -0.45 16.17
N GLU A 35 0.24 0.18 17.28
CA GLU A 35 -0.13 -0.51 18.51
C GLU A 35 -1.36 -1.40 18.28
N ALA A 36 -2.40 -0.88 17.63
CA ALA A 36 -3.59 -1.63 17.28
C ALA A 36 -3.27 -2.84 16.38
N CYS A 37 -2.42 -2.66 15.36
CA CYS A 37 -1.97 -3.77 14.51
C CYS A 37 -1.24 -4.85 15.31
N THR A 38 -0.34 -4.43 16.21
CA THR A 38 0.43 -5.35 17.06
C THR A 38 -0.49 -6.13 17.99
N ALA A 39 -1.45 -5.48 18.63
CA ALA A 39 -2.45 -6.12 19.49
C ALA A 39 -3.34 -7.11 18.73
N ALA A 40 -3.69 -6.80 17.48
CA ALA A 40 -4.45 -7.67 16.61
C ALA A 40 -3.62 -8.77 15.92
N GLY A 41 -2.31 -8.88 16.21
CA GLY A 41 -1.42 -9.88 15.61
C GLY A 41 -1.19 -9.68 14.11
N THR A 42 -1.39 -8.47 13.59
CA THR A 42 -1.21 -8.11 12.18
C THR A 42 -0.13 -7.03 12.02
N THR A 43 0.14 -6.63 10.79
CA THR A 43 1.07 -5.53 10.49
C THR A 43 0.35 -4.40 9.78
N PRO A 44 0.80 -3.13 9.95
CA PRO A 44 0.24 -2.00 9.22
C PRO A 44 0.17 -2.22 7.71
N ASN A 45 1.21 -2.84 7.13
CA ASN A 45 1.27 -3.11 5.70
C ASN A 45 0.23 -4.16 5.25
N ALA A 46 0.00 -5.20 6.07
CA ALA A 46 -1.02 -6.20 5.79
C ALA A 46 -2.42 -5.57 5.83
N VAL A 47 -2.71 -4.74 6.84
CA VAL A 47 -3.99 -4.03 6.97
C VAL A 47 -4.23 -3.09 5.80
N LEU A 48 -3.23 -2.27 5.44
CA LEU A 48 -3.34 -1.34 4.31
C LEU A 48 -3.54 -2.08 2.97
N LYS A 49 -2.82 -3.19 2.76
CA LYS A 49 -2.97 -4.00 1.55
C LYS A 49 -4.36 -4.65 1.47
N GLN A 50 -4.85 -5.21 2.58
CA GLN A 50 -6.19 -5.80 2.64
C GLN A 50 -7.27 -4.76 2.37
N ALA A 51 -7.17 -3.57 2.97
CA ALA A 51 -8.11 -2.48 2.72
C ALA A 51 -8.11 -2.04 1.25
N ALA A 52 -6.93 -1.90 0.63
CA ALA A 52 -6.82 -1.56 -0.79
C ALA A 52 -7.41 -2.65 -1.71
N GLU A 53 -7.11 -3.93 -1.42
CA GLU A 53 -7.66 -5.06 -2.19
C GLU A 53 -9.18 -5.17 -2.05
N GLN A 54 -9.70 -4.94 -0.85
CA GLN A 54 -11.14 -4.92 -0.60
C GLN A 54 -11.81 -3.78 -1.36
N PHE A 55 -11.23 -2.58 -1.30
CA PHE A 55 -11.72 -1.42 -2.03
C PHE A 55 -11.78 -1.69 -3.55
N LEU A 56 -10.74 -2.29 -4.13
CA LEU A 56 -10.74 -2.64 -5.56
C LEU A 56 -11.77 -3.71 -5.94
N LYS A 57 -12.08 -4.64 -5.03
CA LYS A 57 -13.13 -5.66 -5.25
C LYS A 57 -14.54 -5.05 -5.21
N GLU A 58 -14.76 -4.10 -4.30
CA GLU A 58 -16.04 -3.42 -4.15
C GLU A 58 -16.26 -2.36 -5.25
N HIS A 59 -15.17 -1.73 -5.69
CA HIS A 59 -15.15 -0.71 -6.74
C HIS A 59 -14.45 -1.23 -7.99
N THR A 60 -14.95 -2.32 -8.57
CA THR A 60 -14.47 -2.76 -9.89
C THR A 60 -14.70 -1.63 -10.89
N VAL A 61 -13.60 -0.98 -11.31
CA VAL A 61 -13.65 0.05 -12.34
C VAL A 61 -13.92 -0.68 -13.66
N SER A 62 -15.19 -0.88 -14.00
CA SER A 62 -15.57 -1.03 -15.40
C SER A 62 -15.10 0.24 -16.11
N GLU A 63 -14.31 0.11 -17.19
CA GLU A 63 -13.58 1.17 -17.89
C GLU A 63 -14.45 2.28 -18.55
N GLU A 64 -15.53 2.72 -17.94
CA GLU A 64 -16.34 3.81 -18.45
C GLU A 64 -16.60 4.87 -17.38
N LYS A 65 -16.11 6.07 -17.70
CA LYS A 65 -16.42 7.38 -17.10
C LYS A 65 -15.49 7.84 -15.97
N THR A 66 -14.38 8.44 -16.35
CA THR A 66 -14.17 9.86 -16.01
C THR A 66 -13.46 10.56 -17.16
N ALA A 67 -14.25 10.96 -18.16
CA ALA A 67 -13.92 12.12 -18.95
C ALA A 67 -13.78 13.32 -17.99
N VAL A 68 -12.63 13.99 -18.09
CA VAL A 68 -12.43 15.43 -17.97
C VAL A 68 -13.30 16.15 -16.94
N GLU A 69 -12.65 16.63 -15.87
CA GLU A 69 -12.83 18.04 -15.48
C GLU A 69 -11.54 18.53 -14.80
N GLU A 70 -10.59 18.94 -15.64
CA GLU A 70 -9.70 20.06 -15.34
C GLU A 70 -10.44 21.33 -15.79
N CYS A 71 -10.49 22.36 -14.93
CA CYS A 71 -10.50 23.81 -15.23
C CYS A 71 -11.47 24.61 -14.33
N ALA A 72 -10.91 25.35 -13.36
CA ALA A 72 -11.17 26.76 -13.02
C ALA A 72 -10.82 27.05 -11.55
#